data_AF-R9CLS2-F1
#
_entry.id   AF-R9CLS2-F1
#
_cell.length_a   1.000
_cell.length_b   1.000
_cell.length_c   1.000
_cell.angle_alpha   90.00
_cell.angle_beta   90.00
_cell.angle_gamma   90.00
#
_symmetry.space_group_name_H-M   'P 1'
#
loop_
_entity.id
_entity.type
_entity.pdbx_description
1 polymer ?
#
loop_
_entity_poly.entity_id
_entity_poly.type
_entity_poly.pdbx_seq_one_letter_code
_entity_poly.pdbx_strand_id
1 'polypeptide(L)'
;MGKFRAKDFFTLICTLAAIATSVIIVLTFLTTYHFINIMPIFNSYLLLQIGICLTMALWAIRFFIYRSGREKYIYSSICIIISVVSLFFIINLVK
;
A
#
# COMPACT_ATOMS: atom_id res chain seq x y z
N MET A 1 -27.10 -1.03 -13.28
CA MET A 1 -26.66 0.22 -12.60
C MET A 1 -25.73 0.01 -11.38
N GLY A 2 -25.75 -1.12 -10.66
CA GLY A 2 -24.93 -1.31 -9.44
C GLY A 2 -23.41 -1.46 -9.63
N LYS A 3 -22.95 -1.98 -10.78
CA LYS A 3 -21.51 -2.16 -11.08
C LYS A 3 -20.71 -0.86 -11.20
N PHE A 4 -21.38 0.27 -11.43
CA PHE A 4 -20.74 1.58 -11.55
C PHE A 4 -20.39 2.13 -10.16
N ARG A 5 -21.37 2.20 -9.25
CA ARG A 5 -21.19 2.69 -7.87
C ARG A 5 -20.11 1.95 -7.09
N ALA A 6 -20.03 0.62 -7.22
CA ALA A 6 -19.02 -0.17 -6.51
C ALA A 6 -17.59 0.18 -6.93
N LYS A 7 -17.39 0.56 -8.20
CA LYS A 7 -16.07 0.96 -8.72
C LYS A 7 -15.63 2.31 -8.17
N ASP A 8 -16.55 3.25 -8.02
CA ASP A 8 -16.27 4.58 -7.46
C ASP A 8 -15.88 4.50 -5.99
N PHE A 9 -16.60 3.71 -5.18
CA PHE A 9 -16.26 3.46 -3.78
C PHE A 9 -14.88 2.81 -3.62
N PHE A 10 -14.58 1.78 -4.42
CA PHE A 10 -13.25 1.17 -4.42
C PHE A 10 -12.17 2.18 -4.80
N THR A 11 -12.45 3.06 -5.75
CA THR A 11 -11.50 4.11 -6.17
C THR A 11 -11.22 5.07 -5.02
N LEU A 12 -12.26 5.52 -4.29
CA LEU A 12 -12.11 6.40 -3.12
C LEU A 12 -11.27 5.77 -2.01
N ILE A 13 -11.54 4.51 -1.66
CA ILE A 13 -10.77 3.76 -0.64
C ILE A 13 -9.31 3.63 -1.08
N CYS A 14 -9.08 3.32 -2.35
CA CYS A 14 -7.75 3.17 -2.93
C CYS A 14 -6.97 4.50 -2.90
N THR A 15 -7.63 5.63 -3.19
CA THR A 15 -7.01 6.96 -3.11
C THR A 15 -6.73 7.38 -1.67
N LEU A 16 -7.65 7.11 -0.73
CA LEU A 16 -7.45 7.41 0.69
C LEU A 16 -6.28 6.61 1.27
N ALA A 17 -6.19 5.32 0.94
CA ALA A 17 -5.07 4.47 1.35
C ALA A 17 -3.74 5.00 0.79
N ALA A 18 -3.71 5.40 -0.50
CA ALA A 18 -2.50 5.95 -1.11
C ALA A 18 -2.03 7.26 -0.44
N ILE A 19 -2.97 8.15 -0.11
CA ILE A 19 -2.68 9.38 0.64
C ILE A 19 -2.17 9.06 2.04
N ALA A 20 -2.79 8.11 2.74
CA ALA A 20 -2.33 7.69 4.06
C ALA A 20 -0.90 7.13 4.01
N THR A 21 -0.60 6.29 3.01
CA THR A 21 0.75 5.73 2.83
C THR A 21 1.79 6.76 2.44
N SER A 22 1.46 7.76 1.60
CA SER A 22 2.40 8.85 1.31
C SER A 22 2.73 9.66 2.56
N VAL A 23 1.74 9.92 3.42
CA VAL A 23 1.98 10.56 4.73
C VAL A 23 2.87 9.69 5.61
N ILE A 24 2.63 8.38 5.69
CA ILE A 24 3.48 7.44 6.44
C ILE A 24 4.92 7.45 5.91
N ILE A 25 5.12 7.52 4.59
CA ILE A 25 6.44 7.62 3.97
C ILE A 25 7.16 8.89 4.41
N VAL A 26 6.50 10.05 4.31
CA VAL A 26 7.07 11.34 4.74
C VAL A 26 7.42 11.33 6.23
N LEU A 27 6.53 10.81 7.08
CA LEU A 27 6.77 10.68 8.51
C LEU A 27 7.95 9.74 8.81
N THR A 28 8.05 8.61 8.10
CA THR A 28 9.17 7.66 8.28
C THR A 28 10.50 8.28 7.89
N PHE A 29 10.56 8.99 6.75
CA PHE A 29 11.76 9.71 6.35
C PHE A 29 12.12 10.83 7.32
N LEU A 30 11.13 11.59 7.80
CA LEU A 30 11.35 12.64 8.79
C LEU A 30 11.93 12.06 10.09
N THR A 31 11.40 10.95 10.59
CA THR A 31 11.93 10.24 11.76
C THR A 31 13.33 9.69 11.53
N THR A 32 13.66 9.25 10.31
CA THR A 32 14.98 8.69 9.95
C THR A 32 16.06 9.76 9.87
N TYR A 33 15.74 10.94 9.29
CA TYR A 33 16.75 11.95 8.98
C TYR A 33 17.02 12.94 10.10
N HIS A 34 16.02 13.36 10.91
CA HIS A 34 16.26 14.35 11.96
C HIS A 34 15.00 14.62 12.82
N PHE A 35 15.21 14.76 14.14
CA PHE A 35 14.38 15.47 15.15
C PHE A 35 13.32 14.76 16.02
N ILE A 36 12.80 13.58 15.71
CA ILE A 36 11.70 12.98 16.53
C ILE A 36 12.01 11.53 16.91
N ASN A 37 12.89 11.33 17.88
CA ASN A 37 13.12 10.03 18.52
C ASN A 37 11.99 9.64 19.52
N ILE A 38 10.83 10.28 19.38
CA ILE A 38 9.67 10.19 20.30
C ILE A 38 8.58 9.26 19.75
N MET A 39 8.63 8.91 18.46
CA MET A 39 7.67 8.00 17.82
C MET A 39 8.36 6.69 17.40
N PRO A 40 8.57 5.73 18.33
CA PRO A 40 9.23 4.45 18.05
C PRO A 40 8.48 3.59 17.01
N ILE A 41 7.20 3.87 16.79
CA ILE A 41 6.34 3.23 15.79
C ILE A 41 6.86 3.43 14.35
N PHE A 42 7.52 4.56 14.05
CA PHE A 42 8.07 4.83 12.72
C PHE A 42 9.53 4.40 12.56
N ASN A 43 10.23 4.11 13.68
CA ASN A 43 11.63 3.68 13.65
C ASN A 43 11.81 2.26 13.08
N SER A 44 10.86 1.35 13.34
CA SER A 44 11.02 -0.05 12.93
C SER A 44 10.74 -0.32 11.44
N TYR A 45 10.50 0.69 10.58
CA TYR A 45 10.07 0.53 9.17
C TYR A 45 8.80 -0.33 8.95
N LEU A 46 8.26 -0.93 10.02
CA LEU A 46 7.20 -1.91 10.04
C LEU A 46 5.86 -1.25 9.67
N LEU A 47 5.60 -0.07 10.22
CA LEU A 47 4.41 0.71 9.87
C LEU A 47 4.42 1.12 8.38
N LEU A 48 5.60 1.45 7.84
CA LEU A 48 5.79 1.76 6.42
C LEU A 48 5.56 0.51 5.55
N GLN A 49 6.12 -0.64 5.92
CA GLN A 49 5.90 -1.90 5.19
C GLN A 49 4.43 -2.33 5.20
N ILE A 50 3.73 -2.21 6.34
CA ILE A 50 2.29 -2.48 6.43
C ILE A 50 1.50 -1.53 5.52
N GLY A 51 1.81 -0.22 5.56
CA GLY A 51 1.16 0.78 4.71
C GLY A 51 1.32 0.48 3.22
N ILE A 52 2.54 0.14 2.79
CA ILE A 52 2.85 -0.23 1.40
C ILE A 52 2.15 -1.53 1.00
N CYS A 53 2.12 -2.52 1.90
CA CYS A 53 1.42 -3.78 1.65
C CYS A 53 -0.08 -3.55 1.42
N LEU A 54 -0.72 -2.77 2.31
CA LEU A 54 -2.16 -2.52 2.23
C LEU A 54 -2.54 -1.75 0.96
N THR A 55 -1.75 -0.73 0.61
CA THR A 55 -1.99 0.06 -0.60
C THR A 55 -1.78 -0.74 -1.88
N MET A 56 -0.73 -1.54 -1.95
CA MET A 56 -0.46 -2.38 -3.12
C MET A 56 -1.52 -3.48 -3.30
N ALA A 57 -2.02 -4.06 -2.21
CA ALA A 57 -3.15 -5.00 -2.27
C ALA A 57 -4.43 -4.34 -2.79
N LEU A 58 -4.76 -3.14 -2.31
CA LEU A 58 -5.92 -2.37 -2.79
C LEU A 58 -5.78 -1.96 -4.26
N TRP A 59 -4.58 -1.57 -4.69
CA TRP A 59 -4.28 -1.23 -6.08
C TRP A 59 -4.37 -2.45 -7.00
N ALA A 60 -3.92 -3.63 -6.55
CA ALA A 60 -4.04 -4.87 -7.31
C ALA A 60 -5.51 -5.21 -7.62
N ILE A 61 -6.39 -5.06 -6.62
CA ILE A 61 -7.85 -5.27 -6.76
C ILE A 61 -8.43 -4.22 -7.72
N ARG A 62 -8.03 -2.95 -7.59
CA ARG A 62 -8.48 -1.87 -8.49
C ARG A 62 -8.11 -2.15 -9.95
N PHE A 63 -6.88 -2.54 -10.24
CA PHE A 63 -6.46 -2.88 -11.60
C PHE A 63 -7.20 -4.08 -12.17
N PHE A 64 -7.50 -5.06 -11.33
CA PHE A 64 -8.26 -6.25 -11.73
C PHE A 64 -9.71 -5.91 -12.13
N ILE A 65 -10.35 -4.96 -11.43
CA ILE A 65 -11.76 -4.57 -11.67
C ILE A 65 -11.91 -3.53 -12.79
N TYR A 66 -10.95 -2.60 -12.91
CA TYR A 66 -11.11 -1.41 -13.76
C TYR A 66 -10.61 -1.61 -15.19
N ARG A 67 -9.59 -2.46 -15.42
CA ARG A 67 -8.98 -2.62 -16.75
C ARG A 67 -9.44 -3.92 -17.42
N SER A 68 -9.90 -3.83 -18.67
CA SER A 68 -10.25 -4.99 -19.50
C SER A 68 -9.14 -5.21 -20.55
N GLY A 69 -8.47 -6.37 -20.54
CA GLY A 69 -7.35 -6.70 -21.44
C GLY A 69 -6.25 -7.53 -20.77
N ARG A 70 -5.14 -7.79 -21.48
CA ARG A 70 -3.97 -8.50 -20.93
C ARG A 70 -3.19 -7.66 -19.91
N GLU A 71 -3.18 -6.34 -20.08
CA GLU A 71 -2.51 -5.40 -19.19
C GLU A 71 -3.02 -5.48 -17.74
N LYS A 72 -4.31 -5.82 -17.55
CA LYS A 72 -4.91 -5.95 -16.21
C LYS A 72 -4.16 -6.95 -15.34
N TYR A 73 -3.71 -8.06 -15.94
CA TYR A 73 -3.01 -9.13 -15.23
C TYR A 73 -1.57 -8.72 -14.92
N ILE A 74 -0.91 -7.96 -15.80
CA ILE A 74 0.47 -7.52 -15.60
C ILE A 74 0.54 -6.55 -14.43
N TYR A 75 -0.27 -5.47 -14.45
CA TYR A 75 -0.28 -4.48 -13.37
C TYR A 75 -0.76 -5.06 -12.04
N SER A 76 -1.81 -5.89 -12.06
CA SER A 76 -2.29 -6.56 -10.84
C SER A 76 -1.25 -7.54 -10.28
N SER A 77 -0.56 -8.30 -11.12
CA SER A 77 0.49 -9.24 -10.66
C SER A 77 1.68 -8.50 -10.05
N ILE A 78 2.14 -7.41 -10.65
CA ILE A 78 3.23 -6.60 -10.09
C ILE A 78 2.85 -6.07 -8.70
N CYS A 79 1.63 -5.51 -8.54
CA CYS A 79 1.15 -5.04 -7.25
C CYS A 79 1.05 -6.18 -6.21
N ILE A 80 0.60 -7.37 -6.61
CA ILE A 80 0.55 -8.55 -5.73
C ILE A 80 1.96 -8.99 -5.33
N ILE A 81 2.91 -9.04 -6.27
CA ILE A 81 4.30 -9.41 -5.98
C ILE A 81 4.89 -8.44 -4.95
N ILE A 82 4.70 -7.13 -5.13
CA ILE A 82 5.18 -6.12 -4.17
C ILE A 82 4.54 -6.33 -2.78
N SER A 83 3.23 -6.61 -2.73
CA SER A 83 2.53 -6.88 -1.47
C SER A 83 3.06 -8.15 -0.78
N VAL A 84 3.28 -9.23 -1.52
CA VAL A 84 3.83 -10.49 -1.00
C VAL A 84 5.26 -10.31 -0.50
N VAL A 85 6.10 -9.59 -1.24
CA VAL A 85 7.47 -9.26 -0.81
C VAL A 85 7.43 -8.45 0.48
N SER A 86 6.59 -7.41 0.56
CA SER A 86 6.42 -6.63 1.80
C SER A 86 5.96 -7.49 2.98
N LEU A 87 5.02 -8.42 2.78
CA LEU A 87 4.59 -9.36 3.83
C LEU A 87 5.71 -10.31 4.25
N PHE A 88 6.48 -10.81 3.28
CA PHE A 88 7.63 -11.67 3.55
C PHE A 88 8.67 -10.95 4.40
N PHE A 89 8.96 -9.68 4.09
CA PHE A 89 9.81 -8.84 4.92
C PHE A 89 9.22 -8.64 6.31
N ILE A 90 7.92 -8.35 6.47
CA ILE A 90 7.29 -8.21 7.80
C ILE A 90 7.43 -9.49 8.64
N ILE A 91 7.18 -10.66 8.04
CA ILE A 91 7.20 -11.95 8.75
C ILE A 91 8.63 -12.40 9.08
N ASN A 92 9.58 -12.19 8.16
CA ASN A 92 10.99 -12.52 8.40
C ASN A 92 11.73 -11.45 9.21
N LEU A 93 11.14 -10.25 9.38
CA LEU A 93 11.61 -9.23 10.30
C LEU A 93 11.06 -9.52 11.72
N VAL A 94 11.34 -10.73 12.22
CA VAL A 94 11.15 -11.12 13.63
C VAL A 94 12.47 -11.70 14.14
N LYS A 95 13.39 -10.84 14.59
CA LYS A 95 13.66 -10.54 16.02
C LYS A 95 14.92 -9.71 16.16
#